data_AF-A0A7X3NVR6-F1
#
_entry.id   AF-A0A7X3NVR6-F1
#
_cell.length_a   1.000
_cell.length_b   1.000
_cell.length_c   1.000
_cell.angle_alpha   90.00
_cell.angle_beta   90.00
_cell.angle_gamma   90.00
#
_symmetry.space_group_name_H-M   'P 1'
#
loop_
_entity.id
_entity.type
_entity.pdbx_description
1 polymer ?
#
loop_
_entity_poly.entity_id
_entity_poly.type
_entity_poly.pdbx_seq_one_letter_code
_entity_poly.pdbx_strand_id
1 'polypeptide(L)'
;MWQLTKIEVYSTKTLTTLIFLLTLFSVIPSFALFFNFDNNKKPKGWKEEGGKWKVENGMYVGEELNAVEGVALIGEANWTDLTIEATVRNAEGNWMALVVRWKDVNNHCGLWVNLGNSTAEWWVKTGAYAQQDVGAIKLNRVKYKLKIVVKGDTFEGYYNNK
;
A
#
# COMPACT_ATOMS: atom_id res chain seq x y z
N MET A 1 19.11 -44.11 -21.22
CA MET A 1 18.24 -45.27 -21.03
C MET A 1 17.00 -44.77 -20.31
N TRP A 2 15.93 -44.46 -21.03
CA TRP A 2 14.70 -43.88 -20.46
C TRP A 2 13.62 -44.95 -20.52
N GLN A 3 13.02 -45.23 -19.36
CA GLN A 3 12.05 -46.29 -19.18
C GLN A 3 10.67 -45.79 -19.65
N LEU A 4 10.11 -46.42 -20.68
CA LEU A 4 8.75 -46.17 -21.13
C LEU A 4 7.79 -46.98 -20.26
N THR A 5 7.04 -46.31 -19.39
CA THR A 5 5.97 -46.93 -18.60
C THR A 5 4.73 -47.05 -19.47
N LYS A 6 4.31 -48.28 -19.75
CA LYS A 6 3.09 -48.59 -20.49
C LYS A 6 1.90 -48.55 -19.53
N ILE A 7 0.90 -47.71 -19.81
CA ILE A 7 -0.35 -47.65 -19.03
C ILE A 7 -1.44 -48.33 -19.85
N GLU A 8 -2.00 -49.43 -19.35
CA GLU A 8 -3.18 -50.08 -19.92
C GLU A 8 -4.42 -49.68 -19.11
N VAL A 9 -5.43 -49.16 -19.81
CA VAL A 9 -6.71 -48.73 -19.21
C VAL A 9 -7.79 -49.73 -19.62
N TYR A 10 -8.35 -50.42 -18.64
CA TYR A 10 -9.53 -51.27 -18.86
C TYR A 10 -10.80 -50.44 -18.71
N SER A 11 -11.65 -50.47 -19.74
CA SER A 11 -12.95 -49.81 -19.75
C SER A 11 -14.05 -50.81 -19.39
N THR A 12 -14.66 -50.64 -18.23
CA THR A 12 -15.99 -51.19 -17.92
C THR A 12 -17.00 -50.06 -18.00
N LYS A 13 -17.87 -50.17 -19.00
CA LYS A 13 -18.99 -49.28 -19.37
C LYS A 13 -19.53 -48.42 -18.21
N THR A 14 -18.98 -47.23 -18.05
CA THR A 14 -19.68 -46.09 -17.45
C THR A 14 -19.06 -44.83 -18.00
N LEU A 15 -19.89 -44.01 -18.66
CA LEU A 15 -19.50 -42.76 -19.29
C LEU A 15 -19.01 -41.79 -18.20
N THR A 16 -17.70 -41.76 -17.96
CA THR A 16 -17.08 -40.86 -16.99
C THR A 16 -16.51 -39.71 -17.79
N THR A 17 -17.23 -38.58 -17.83
CA THR A 17 -16.75 -37.34 -18.43
C THR A 17 -15.55 -36.85 -17.62
N LEU A 18 -14.36 -36.99 -18.18
CA LEU A 18 -13.12 -36.46 -17.61
C LEU A 18 -13.04 -34.96 -17.95
N ILE A 19 -13.50 -34.10 -17.03
CA ILE A 19 -13.32 -32.65 -17.15
C ILE A 19 -11.86 -32.33 -16.80
N PHE A 20 -11.03 -32.15 -17.83
CA PHE A 20 -9.70 -31.54 -17.67
C PHE A 20 -9.90 -30.03 -17.40
N LEU A 21 -10.01 -29.65 -16.13
CA LEU A 21 -10.02 -28.24 -15.74
C LEU A 21 -8.58 -27.71 -15.85
N LEU A 22 -8.24 -27.14 -17.01
CA LEU A 22 -6.97 -26.43 -17.22
C LEU A 22 -7.02 -25.14 -16.39
N THR A 23 -6.55 -25.18 -15.14
CA THR A 23 -6.35 -23.96 -14.35
C THR A 23 -5.13 -23.24 -14.91
N LEU A 24 -5.37 -22.28 -15.81
CA LEU A 24 -4.39 -21.27 -16.20
C LEU A 24 -4.06 -20.42 -14.96
N PHE A 25 -3.06 -20.82 -14.18
CA PHE A 25 -2.45 -19.94 -13.19
C PHE A 25 -1.74 -18.82 -13.94
N SER A 26 -2.41 -17.68 -14.08
CA SER A 26 -1.75 -16.44 -14.50
C SER A 26 -0.76 -16.07 -13.40
N VAL A 27 0.53 -16.29 -13.66
CA VAL A 27 1.60 -15.75 -12.81
C VAL A 27 1.61 -14.26 -13.06
N ILE A 28 0.91 -13.48 -12.23
CA ILE A 28 0.95 -12.02 -12.32
C ILE A 28 2.34 -11.60 -11.84
N PRO A 29 3.18 -10.99 -12.70
CA PRO A 29 4.48 -10.51 -12.27
C PRO A 29 4.30 -9.42 -11.21
N SER A 30 4.96 -9.62 -10.06
CA SER A 30 5.03 -8.61 -9.01
C SER A 30 6.08 -7.57 -9.39
N PHE A 31 5.65 -6.38 -9.77
CA PHE A 31 6.54 -5.25 -10.02
C PHE A 31 6.73 -4.42 -8.74
N ALA A 32 7.97 -4.12 -8.39
CA ALA A 32 8.29 -3.22 -7.29
C ALA A 32 8.79 -1.89 -7.87
N LEU A 33 8.17 -0.79 -7.42
CA LEU A 33 8.61 0.56 -7.74
C LEU A 33 9.34 1.14 -6.54
N PHE A 34 10.55 1.63 -6.77
CA PHE A 34 11.37 2.23 -5.73
C PHE A 34 11.58 3.71 -6.04
N PHE A 35 11.16 4.55 -5.12
CA PHE A 35 11.36 5.99 -5.18
C PHE A 35 12.31 6.41 -4.06
N ASN A 36 13.43 6.99 -4.43
CA ASN A 36 14.28 7.75 -3.52
C ASN A 36 14.38 9.18 -4.03
N PHE A 37 14.76 10.08 -3.12
CA PHE A 37 14.89 11.50 -3.40
C PHE A 37 16.35 11.97 -3.25
N ASP A 38 17.30 11.03 -3.19
CA ASP A 38 18.71 11.26 -2.87
C ASP A 38 19.41 12.16 -3.88
N ASN A 39 18.91 12.19 -5.13
CA ASN A 39 19.40 13.10 -6.18
C ASN A 39 18.78 14.51 -6.11
N ASN A 40 18.04 14.82 -5.04
CA ASN A 40 17.28 16.06 -4.84
C ASN A 40 16.32 16.42 -6.00
N LYS A 41 15.75 15.42 -6.67
CA LYS A 41 14.75 15.61 -7.72
C LYS A 41 13.48 14.81 -7.40
N LYS A 42 12.33 15.38 -7.74
CA LYS A 42 11.05 14.67 -7.66
C LYS A 42 10.98 13.63 -8.78
N PRO A 43 10.80 12.32 -8.49
CA PRO A 43 10.59 11.31 -9.51
C PRO A 43 9.36 11.62 -10.37
N LYS A 44 9.38 11.20 -11.64
CA LYS A 44 8.23 11.35 -12.54
C LYS A 44 7.02 10.57 -12.02
N GLY A 45 5.81 11.06 -12.29
CA GLY A 45 4.55 10.38 -11.97
C GLY A 45 3.91 10.79 -10.63
N TRP A 46 4.61 11.54 -9.79
CA TRP A 46 4.04 12.08 -8.55
C TRP A 46 3.15 13.30 -8.82
N LYS A 47 1.91 13.25 -8.31
CA LYS A 47 0.92 14.33 -8.35
C LYS A 47 0.69 14.89 -6.95
N GLU A 48 0.65 16.20 -6.81
CA GLU A 48 0.38 16.87 -5.53
C GLU A 48 -1.08 17.32 -5.48
N GLU A 49 -1.75 17.07 -4.36
CA GLU A 49 -3.10 17.57 -4.07
C GLU A 49 -3.12 18.15 -2.66
N GLY A 50 -3.24 19.48 -2.55
CA GLY A 50 -3.11 20.19 -1.27
C GLY A 50 -1.67 20.23 -0.74
N GLY A 51 -1.48 21.02 0.32
CA GLY A 51 -0.16 21.28 0.90
C GLY A 51 0.82 22.01 -0.01
N LYS A 52 2.05 22.23 0.49
CA LYS A 52 3.22 22.57 -0.32
C LYS A 52 4.20 21.42 -0.27
N TRP A 53 4.75 21.07 -1.42
CA TRP A 53 5.68 19.96 -1.54
C TRP A 53 6.98 20.40 -2.20
N LYS A 54 8.10 19.96 -1.64
CA LYS A 54 9.42 20.21 -2.20
C LYS A 54 10.34 19.03 -1.94
N VAL A 55 11.29 18.82 -2.84
CA VAL A 55 12.39 17.89 -2.58
C VAL A 55 13.53 18.68 -1.96
N GLU A 56 13.95 18.28 -0.77
CA GLU A 56 15.08 18.87 -0.08
C GLU A 56 15.81 17.83 0.78
N ASN A 57 17.14 17.91 0.82
CA ASN A 57 17.99 17.05 1.65
C ASN A 57 17.70 15.55 1.52
N GLY A 58 17.44 15.06 0.30
CA GLY A 58 17.13 13.65 0.06
C GLY A 58 15.73 13.21 0.50
N MET A 59 14.81 14.15 0.76
CA MET A 59 13.45 13.89 1.23
C MET A 59 12.43 14.60 0.35
N TYR A 60 11.24 14.03 0.25
CA TYR A 60 10.08 14.73 -0.29
C TYR A 60 9.26 15.27 0.87
N VAL A 61 9.34 16.57 1.08
CA VAL A 61 8.82 17.24 2.27
C VAL A 61 7.50 17.90 1.92
N GLY A 62 6.46 17.53 2.67
CA GLY A 62 5.13 18.12 2.59
C GLY A 62 4.87 19.03 3.79
N GLU A 63 4.28 20.18 3.53
CA GLU A 63 3.80 21.14 4.53
C GLU A 63 2.28 21.29 4.34
N GLU A 64 1.52 21.09 5.42
CA GLU A 64 0.07 21.35 5.44
C GLU A 64 -0.20 22.86 5.32
N LEU A 65 -1.21 23.25 4.54
CA LEU A 65 -1.63 24.65 4.41
C LEU A 65 -3.05 24.83 4.91
N ASN A 66 -3.29 25.88 5.70
CA ASN A 66 -4.63 26.31 6.12
C ASN A 66 -5.47 25.21 6.80
N ALA A 67 -4.83 24.27 7.50
CA ALA A 67 -5.49 23.13 8.15
C ALA A 67 -6.26 22.21 7.18
N VAL A 68 -5.82 22.15 5.91
CA VAL A 68 -6.37 21.25 4.88
C VAL A 68 -5.34 20.19 4.56
N GLU A 69 -5.77 18.92 4.53
CA GLU A 69 -4.86 17.81 4.26
C GLU A 69 -4.14 17.97 2.92
N GLY A 70 -2.82 17.78 2.93
CA GLY A 70 -1.98 17.73 1.74
C GLY A 70 -1.49 16.32 1.48
N VAL A 71 -1.50 15.90 0.21
CA VAL A 71 -1.00 14.58 -0.20
C VAL A 71 -0.17 14.68 -1.48
N ALA A 72 0.87 13.86 -1.56
CA ALA A 72 1.57 13.57 -2.80
C ALA A 72 1.30 12.11 -3.20
N LEU A 73 0.74 11.94 -4.39
CA LEU A 73 0.14 10.72 -4.90
C LEU A 73 0.99 10.11 -6.00
N ILE A 74 1.05 8.80 -6.01
CA ILE A 74 1.55 8.00 -7.12
C ILE A 74 0.73 6.72 -7.23
N GLY A 75 0.54 6.23 -8.44
CA GLY A 75 -0.17 5.00 -8.73
C GLY A 75 -1.09 5.11 -9.92
N GLU A 76 -1.74 3.99 -10.25
CA GLU A 76 -2.68 3.88 -11.36
C GLU A 76 -4.01 3.30 -10.85
N ALA A 77 -5.12 3.63 -11.52
CA ALA A 77 -6.46 3.22 -11.08
C ALA A 77 -6.68 1.69 -11.08
N ASN A 78 -5.87 0.94 -11.83
CA ASN A 78 -5.91 -0.52 -11.91
C ASN A 78 -5.09 -1.21 -10.81
N TRP A 79 -4.35 -0.48 -9.96
CA TRP A 79 -3.59 -1.06 -8.86
C TRP A 79 -4.54 -1.49 -7.74
N THR A 80 -4.78 -2.79 -7.65
CA THR A 80 -5.70 -3.39 -6.68
C THR A 80 -4.94 -3.93 -5.48
N ASP A 81 -4.05 -4.91 -5.69
CA ASP A 81 -3.25 -5.53 -4.64
C ASP A 81 -1.83 -4.97 -4.67
N LEU A 82 -1.34 -4.47 -3.55
CA LEU A 82 -0.06 -3.78 -3.48
C LEU A 82 0.49 -3.73 -2.06
N THR A 83 1.81 -3.55 -1.95
CA THR A 83 2.48 -3.21 -0.69
C THR A 83 3.20 -1.89 -0.89
N ILE A 84 2.90 -0.91 -0.04
CA ILE A 84 3.60 0.39 -0.02
C ILE A 84 4.36 0.49 1.28
N GLU A 85 5.63 0.88 1.18
CA GLU A 85 6.46 1.19 2.33
C GLU A 85 7.02 2.61 2.19
N ALA A 86 6.99 3.37 3.29
CA ALA A 86 7.57 4.70 3.37
C ALA A 86 8.44 4.82 4.62
N THR A 87 9.63 5.42 4.46
CA THR A 87 10.45 5.84 5.61
C THR A 87 10.16 7.30 5.90
N VAL A 88 9.52 7.56 7.04
CA VAL A 88 9.28 8.92 7.52
C VAL A 88 10.49 9.37 8.35
N ARG A 89 10.90 10.62 8.18
CA ARG A 89 12.02 11.24 8.91
C ARG A 89 11.59 12.59 9.44
N ASN A 90 12.05 12.94 10.63
CA ASN A 90 11.80 14.24 11.27
C ASN A 90 10.32 14.66 11.22
N ALA A 91 9.43 13.77 11.68
CA ALA A 91 7.99 14.02 11.65
C ALA A 91 7.59 15.13 12.64
N GLU A 92 6.90 16.14 12.12
CA GLU A 92 6.40 17.30 12.86
C GLU A 92 4.87 17.41 12.73
N GLY A 93 4.27 18.27 13.54
CA GLY A 93 2.81 18.45 13.59
C GLY A 93 2.09 17.38 14.43
N ASN A 94 0.81 17.19 14.12
CA ASN A 94 -0.09 16.30 14.86
C ASN A 94 -0.26 14.95 14.18
N TRP A 95 -0.22 14.92 12.86
CA TRP A 95 -0.61 13.76 12.06
C TRP A 95 0.31 13.56 10.86
N MET A 96 0.63 12.30 10.58
CA MET A 96 1.32 11.86 9.37
C MET A 96 0.66 10.61 8.85
N ALA A 97 0.51 10.46 7.54
CA ALA A 97 -0.21 9.32 6.98
C ALA A 97 0.49 8.69 5.78
N LEU A 98 0.25 7.39 5.63
CA LEU A 98 0.32 6.72 4.33
C LEU A 98 -1.12 6.41 3.92
N VAL A 99 -1.52 6.84 2.72
CA VAL A 99 -2.91 6.70 2.24
C VAL A 99 -2.96 5.80 1.01
N VAL A 100 -4.09 5.11 0.87
CA VAL A 100 -4.42 4.27 -0.27
C VAL A 100 -5.86 4.56 -0.72
N ARG A 101 -6.21 4.07 -1.91
CA ARG A 101 -7.56 4.26 -2.49
C ARG A 101 -7.98 5.74 -2.57
N TRP A 102 -7.02 6.65 -2.73
CA TRP A 102 -7.30 8.07 -2.86
C TRP A 102 -8.12 8.36 -4.12
N LYS A 103 -9.33 8.87 -3.94
CA LYS A 103 -10.15 9.44 -5.00
C LYS A 103 -10.13 10.97 -4.95
N ASP A 104 -10.26 11.52 -3.74
CA ASP A 104 -10.19 12.94 -3.43
C ASP A 104 -10.00 13.14 -1.92
N VAL A 105 -9.91 14.41 -1.49
CA VAL A 105 -9.73 14.82 -0.09
C VAL A 105 -10.82 14.32 0.86
N ASN A 106 -11.99 13.93 0.36
CA ASN A 106 -13.12 13.42 1.14
C ASN A 106 -13.32 11.91 0.99
N ASN A 107 -12.56 11.22 0.14
CA ASN A 107 -12.74 9.81 -0.20
C ASN A 107 -11.40 9.08 -0.32
N HIS A 108 -10.95 8.49 0.79
CA HIS A 108 -9.71 7.71 0.88
C HIS A 108 -9.66 6.90 2.18
N CYS A 109 -8.66 6.03 2.33
CA CYS A 109 -8.34 5.40 3.60
C CYS A 109 -6.82 5.38 3.82
N GLY A 110 -6.39 5.15 5.05
CA GLY A 110 -4.95 5.10 5.33
C GLY A 110 -4.58 4.80 6.76
N LEU A 111 -3.29 4.58 6.92
CA LEU A 111 -2.62 4.43 8.20
C LEU A 111 -2.10 5.80 8.64
N TRP A 112 -2.69 6.33 9.70
CA TRP A 112 -2.34 7.62 10.28
C TRP A 112 -1.55 7.42 11.57
N VAL A 113 -0.48 8.18 11.75
CA VAL A 113 0.26 8.27 12.99
C VAL A 113 -0.19 9.53 13.71
N ASN A 114 -0.81 9.35 14.87
CA ASN A 114 -1.08 10.43 15.81
C ASN A 114 0.20 10.72 16.59
N LEU A 115 0.88 11.81 16.22
CA LEU A 115 2.15 12.18 16.84
C LEU A 115 1.96 12.68 18.28
N GLY A 116 0.77 13.16 18.63
CA GLY A 116 0.43 13.63 19.98
C GLY A 116 0.10 12.48 20.94
N ASN A 117 -0.64 11.47 20.46
CA ASN A 117 -1.10 10.36 21.30
C ASN A 117 -0.22 9.11 21.21
N SER A 118 0.80 9.11 20.34
CA SER A 118 1.66 7.93 20.10
C SER A 118 0.85 6.69 19.71
N THR A 119 -0.06 6.87 18.76
CA THR A 119 -0.89 5.82 18.19
C THR A 119 -0.71 5.73 16.68
N ALA A 120 -0.85 4.52 16.14
CA ALA A 120 -1.05 4.26 14.72
C ALA A 120 -2.51 3.84 14.53
N GLU A 121 -3.21 4.47 13.61
CA GLU A 121 -4.67 4.45 13.51
C GLU A 121 -5.09 4.21 12.07
N TRP A 122 -6.00 3.27 11.85
CA TRP A 122 -6.61 3.07 10.55
C TRP A 122 -7.88 3.92 10.44
N TRP A 123 -7.89 4.81 9.45
CA TRP A 123 -9.01 5.69 9.19
C TRP A 123 -9.57 5.49 7.78
N VAL A 124 -10.89 5.55 7.68
CA VAL A 124 -11.62 5.61 6.42
C VAL A 124 -12.34 6.96 6.34
N LYS A 125 -12.19 7.66 5.22
CA LYS A 125 -12.89 8.93 4.95
C LYS A 125 -13.90 8.74 3.83
N THR A 126 -15.15 9.08 4.12
CA THR A 126 -16.24 9.15 3.14
C THR A 126 -17.11 10.36 3.49
N GLY A 127 -16.62 11.53 3.09
CA GLY A 127 -17.04 12.82 3.65
C GLY A 127 -16.43 13.04 5.04
N ALA A 128 -16.93 12.31 6.03
CA ALA A 128 -16.39 12.32 7.39
C ALA A 128 -15.40 11.17 7.63
N TYR A 129 -14.52 11.35 8.61
CA TYR A 129 -13.61 10.31 9.08
C TYR A 129 -14.29 9.35 10.04
N ALA A 130 -14.00 8.05 9.87
CA ALA A 130 -14.35 6.98 10.79
C ALA A 130 -13.12 6.14 11.11
N GLN A 131 -12.72 6.10 12.39
CA GLN A 131 -11.64 5.24 12.87
C GLN A 131 -12.12 3.79 12.87
N GLN A 132 -11.34 2.88 12.31
CA GLN A 132 -11.67 1.45 12.31
C GLN A 132 -10.77 0.67 13.26
N ASP A 133 -9.54 1.12 13.46
CA ASP A 133 -8.56 0.43 14.29
C ASP A 133 -7.54 1.41 14.88
N VAL A 134 -6.96 1.06 16.02
CA VAL A 134 -5.95 1.85 16.73
C VAL A 134 -5.02 0.96 17.53
N GLY A 135 -3.71 1.21 17.38
CA GLY A 135 -2.65 0.56 18.15
C GLY A 135 -1.73 1.58 18.79
N ALA A 136 -1.36 1.35 20.06
CA ALA A 136 -0.31 2.12 20.71
C ALA A 136 1.05 1.82 20.07
N ILE A 137 1.83 2.86 19.81
CA ILE A 137 3.18 2.74 19.24
C ILE A 137 4.23 3.36 20.15
N LYS A 138 5.45 2.85 20.06
CA LYS A 138 6.62 3.54 20.60
C LYS A 138 7.09 4.57 19.56
N LEU A 139 6.49 5.76 19.60
CA LEU A 139 6.76 6.81 18.62
C LEU A 139 8.24 7.23 18.64
N ASN A 140 8.87 7.18 17.46
CA ASN A 140 10.17 7.80 17.20
C ASN A 140 10.03 8.83 16.07
N ARG A 141 9.94 10.12 16.41
CA ARG A 141 9.74 11.19 15.42
C ARG A 141 10.95 11.40 14.49
N VAL A 142 12.15 10.96 14.88
CA VAL A 142 13.36 11.13 14.06
C VAL A 142 13.31 10.24 12.82
N LYS A 143 12.89 8.97 12.98
CA LYS A 143 12.81 8.02 11.88
C LYS A 143 11.93 6.84 12.22
N TYR A 144 11.00 6.51 11.32
CA TYR A 144 10.19 5.30 11.40
C TYR A 144 9.76 4.83 10.00
N LYS A 145 9.30 3.58 9.92
CA LYS A 145 8.71 3.02 8.70
C LYS A 145 7.21 2.86 8.87
N LEU A 146 6.48 3.28 7.86
CA LEU A 146 5.09 2.91 7.64
C LEU A 146 5.02 1.91 6.50
N LYS A 147 4.12 0.94 6.63
CA LYS A 147 3.80 0.01 5.56
C LYS A 147 2.31 -0.24 5.51
N ILE A 148 1.75 -0.32 4.31
CA ILE A 148 0.40 -0.81 4.06
C ILE A 148 0.48 -1.97 3.09
N VAL A 149 -0.16 -3.09 3.44
CA VAL A 149 -0.42 -4.21 2.55
C VAL A 149 -1.90 -4.19 2.17
N VAL A 150 -2.19 -4.23 0.88
CA VAL A 150 -3.54 -4.23 0.32
C VAL A 150 -3.76 -5.53 -0.44
N LYS A 151 -4.83 -6.25 -0.09
CA LYS A 151 -5.30 -7.46 -0.77
C LYS A 151 -6.81 -7.36 -0.96
N GLY A 152 -7.25 -6.98 -2.15
CA GLY A 152 -8.63 -6.61 -2.45
C GLY A 152 -9.10 -5.46 -1.55
N ASP A 153 -10.08 -5.76 -0.69
CA ASP A 153 -10.65 -4.86 0.31
C ASP A 153 -10.11 -5.10 1.73
N THR A 154 -9.09 -5.96 1.87
CA THR A 154 -8.37 -6.18 3.13
C THR A 154 -7.13 -5.30 3.18
N PHE A 155 -6.93 -4.65 4.32
CA PHE A 155 -5.84 -3.73 4.56
C PHE A 155 -5.11 -4.11 5.86
N GLU A 156 -3.78 -4.11 5.81
CA GLU A 156 -2.93 -4.29 6.98
C GLU A 156 -1.97 -3.11 7.05
N GLY A 157 -2.04 -2.35 8.15
CA GLY A 157 -1.14 -1.23 8.43
C GLY A 157 -0.07 -1.64 9.43
N TYR A 158 1.18 -1.20 9.21
CA TYR A 158 2.30 -1.54 10.06
C TYR A 158 3.15 -0.33 10.42
N TYR A 159 3.57 -0.26 11.69
CA TYR A 159 4.56 0.68 12.21
C TYR A 159 5.84 -0.06 12.59
N ASN A 160 6.96 0.23 11.92
CA ASN A 160 8.24 -0.46 12.14
C ASN A 160 8.13 -2.00 12.12
N ASN A 161 7.33 -2.53 11.17
CA ASN A 161 7.04 -3.96 10.97
C ASN A 161 6.17 -4.63 12.04
N LYS A 162 5.50 -3.86 12.89
CA LYS A 162 4.49 -4.34 13.84
C LYS A 162 3.11 -3.84 13.48
#